data_AF-A0A1C0U3W9-F1
#
_entry.id   AF-A0A1C0U3W9-F1
#
_cell.length_a   1.000
_cell.length_b   1.000
_cell.length_c   1.000
_cell.angle_alpha   90.00
_cell.angle_beta   90.00
_cell.angle_gamma   90.00
#
_symmetry.space_group_name_H-M   'P 1'
#
loop_
_entity.id
_entity.type
_entity.pdbx_description
1 polymer ?
#
loop_
_entity_poly.entity_id
_entity_poly.type
_entity_poly.pdbx_seq_one_letter_code
_entity_poly.pdbx_strand_id
1 'polypeptide(L)'
;MKKALLIISFGTSYQQTRQKNIEACEQQLAAAYRDRNLYRAFTSEMIIRKLQKRDGLQVDNPRQALARLVNEGYQDVAIQSLHVINGDEYEKIVNEVHTFSEYFQRLVVGTPLLNSFADYQQLLIALKSQMPSLAADERVVFMGHGATHHAFSAYACLDHLMSSHNFPALVGAVESYPEIDNIIIRLRRQAVRKVHLMPLMLVAGDHAINDMASDEPDSWRSQLEAVGIKTQSWLQGLGENPLIRQMFVQHLADALQADQQEVV
;
A
#
# COMPACT_ATOMS: atom_id res chain seq x y z
N MET A 1 -26.69 -14.01 11.35
CA MET A 1 -25.82 -14.14 10.15
C MET A 1 -24.38 -14.07 10.60
N LYS A 2 -23.54 -15.04 10.23
CA LYS A 2 -22.12 -15.08 10.64
C LYS A 2 -21.33 -14.15 9.71
N LYS A 3 -20.58 -13.19 10.28
CA LYS A 3 -19.87 -12.16 9.52
C LYS A 3 -18.36 -12.26 9.64
N ALA A 4 -17.65 -12.06 8.53
CA ALA A 4 -16.20 -12.01 8.49
C ALA A 4 -15.68 -10.68 7.94
N LEU A 5 -14.47 -10.35 8.35
CA LEU A 5 -13.63 -9.28 7.84
C LEU A 5 -12.35 -9.93 7.31
N LEU A 6 -12.15 -9.92 6.00
CA LEU A 6 -10.97 -10.47 5.36
C LEU A 6 -10.07 -9.32 4.89
N ILE A 7 -8.85 -9.26 5.42
CA ILE A 7 -7.90 -8.21 5.08
C ILE A 7 -6.81 -8.81 4.21
N ILE A 8 -6.62 -8.23 3.03
CA ILE A 8 -5.74 -8.78 1.99
C ILE A 8 -4.62 -7.80 1.71
N SER A 9 -3.37 -8.27 1.84
CA SER A 9 -2.17 -7.48 1.54
C SER A 9 -1.34 -8.16 0.45
N PHE A 10 -0.39 -7.44 -0.16
CA PHE A 10 0.66 -8.11 -0.93
C PHE A 10 1.42 -9.13 -0.07
N GLY A 11 1.71 -8.74 1.17
CA GLY A 11 2.38 -9.55 2.17
C GLY A 11 3.85 -9.15 2.37
N THR A 12 4.46 -9.66 3.43
CA THR A 12 5.90 -9.51 3.66
C THR A 12 6.46 -10.68 4.47
N SER A 13 7.69 -11.07 4.15
CA SER A 13 8.44 -12.06 4.92
C SER A 13 9.18 -11.47 6.13
N TYR A 14 9.17 -10.15 6.30
CA TYR A 14 9.86 -9.48 7.40
C TYR A 14 8.89 -9.26 8.58
N GLN A 15 9.11 -9.96 9.69
CA GLN A 15 8.20 -9.95 10.83
C GLN A 15 8.00 -8.55 11.42
N GLN A 16 9.06 -7.78 11.61
CA GLN A 16 8.98 -6.47 12.25
C GLN A 16 8.13 -5.47 11.44
N THR A 17 8.37 -5.37 10.13
CA THR A 17 7.59 -4.48 9.26
C THR A 17 6.16 -4.99 9.06
N ARG A 18 5.93 -6.31 9.10
CA ARG A 18 4.58 -6.91 9.13
C ARG A 18 3.78 -6.43 10.34
N GLN A 19 4.37 -6.51 11.53
CA GLN A 19 3.74 -6.10 12.78
C GLN A 19 3.38 -4.61 12.79
N LYS A 20 4.34 -3.77 12.37
CA LYS A 20 4.17 -2.32 12.38
C LYS A 20 3.17 -1.78 11.36
N ASN A 21 2.94 -2.51 10.27
CA ASN A 21 2.15 -2.03 9.14
C ASN A 21 0.89 -2.89 8.90
N ILE A 22 1.06 -4.14 8.45
CA ILE A 22 -0.07 -5.03 8.11
C ILE A 22 -0.92 -5.29 9.34
N GLU A 23 -0.30 -5.74 10.44
CA GLU A 23 -1.04 -6.04 11.68
C GLU A 23 -1.64 -4.77 12.30
N ALA A 24 -0.99 -3.62 12.17
CA ALA A 24 -1.55 -2.35 12.63
C ALA A 24 -2.80 -1.94 11.83
N CYS A 25 -2.80 -2.10 10.50
CA CYS A 25 -3.98 -1.90 9.67
C CYS A 25 -5.10 -2.88 10.05
N GLU A 26 -4.76 -4.15 10.22
CA GLU A 26 -5.72 -5.19 10.58
C GLU A 26 -6.39 -4.94 11.93
N GLN A 27 -5.59 -4.56 12.93
CA GLN A 27 -6.09 -4.22 14.25
C GLN A 27 -7.04 -3.02 14.18
N GLN A 28 -6.70 -1.98 13.43
CA GLN A 28 -7.56 -0.80 13.29
C GLN A 28 -8.87 -1.11 12.55
N LEU A 29 -8.81 -1.90 11.48
CA LEU A 29 -10.01 -2.36 10.74
C LEU A 29 -10.89 -3.26 11.61
N ALA A 30 -10.31 -4.24 12.32
CA ALA A 30 -11.06 -5.11 13.23
C ALA A 30 -11.67 -4.34 14.41
N ALA A 31 -10.98 -3.32 14.92
CA ALA A 31 -11.50 -2.46 15.99
C ALA A 31 -12.69 -1.61 15.55
N ALA A 32 -12.74 -1.22 14.25
CA ALA A 32 -13.86 -0.49 13.65
C ALA A 32 -15.06 -1.40 13.35
N TYR A 33 -14.83 -2.69 13.05
CA TYR A 33 -15.85 -3.67 12.68
C TYR A 33 -15.89 -4.88 13.61
N ARG A 34 -16.15 -4.63 14.89
CA ARG A 34 -16.10 -5.65 15.97
C ARG A 34 -17.13 -6.77 15.86
N ASP A 35 -18.14 -6.61 15.02
CA ASP A 35 -19.16 -7.63 14.73
C ASP A 35 -18.69 -8.66 13.69
N ARG A 36 -17.45 -8.54 13.18
CA ARG A 36 -16.87 -9.41 12.15
C ARG A 36 -15.64 -10.14 12.68
N ASN A 37 -15.55 -11.43 12.40
CA ASN A 37 -14.35 -12.21 12.70
C ASN A 37 -13.23 -11.88 11.71
N LEU A 38 -12.03 -11.59 12.21
CA LEU A 38 -10.88 -11.17 11.39
C LEU A 38 -10.17 -12.37 10.75
N TYR A 39 -9.92 -12.26 9.44
CA TYR A 39 -9.11 -13.17 8.62
C TYR A 39 -8.08 -12.38 7.83
N ARG A 40 -6.98 -13.05 7.47
CA ARG A 40 -5.88 -12.51 6.66
C ARG A 40 -5.68 -13.36 5.41
N ALA A 41 -5.37 -12.70 4.30
CA ALA A 41 -4.76 -13.34 3.15
C ALA A 41 -3.62 -12.50 2.55
N PHE A 42 -2.68 -13.14 1.86
CA PHE A 42 -1.66 -12.45 1.05
C PHE A 42 -1.83 -12.77 -0.43
N THR A 43 -1.57 -11.81 -1.32
CA THR A 43 -1.62 -12.05 -2.77
C THR A 43 -0.30 -12.58 -3.32
N SER A 44 0.84 -12.29 -2.68
CA SER A 44 2.15 -12.76 -3.15
C SER A 44 2.41 -14.22 -2.80
N GLU A 45 2.21 -15.10 -3.78
CA GLU A 45 2.55 -16.54 -3.70
C GLU A 45 4.01 -16.79 -3.32
N MET A 46 4.93 -15.91 -3.73
CA MET A 46 6.34 -16.00 -3.34
C MET A 46 6.50 -15.80 -1.82
N ILE A 47 5.84 -14.78 -1.26
CA ILE A 47 5.89 -14.50 0.18
C ILE A 47 5.21 -15.62 0.98
N ILE A 48 4.05 -16.10 0.55
CA ILE A 48 3.34 -17.21 1.20
C ILE A 48 4.24 -18.45 1.27
N ARG A 49 4.83 -18.85 0.14
CA ARG A 49 5.78 -19.99 0.09
C ARG A 49 7.01 -19.76 0.97
N LYS A 50 7.56 -18.53 1.00
CA LYS A 50 8.72 -18.19 1.82
C LYS A 50 8.41 -18.29 3.31
N LEU A 51 7.28 -17.74 3.76
CA LEU A 51 6.81 -17.82 5.15
C LEU A 51 6.56 -19.27 5.57
N GLN A 52 5.91 -20.07 4.72
CA GLN A 52 5.67 -21.48 5.01
C GLN A 52 6.97 -22.28 5.12
N LYS A 53 7.90 -22.09 4.18
CA LYS A 53 9.15 -22.87 4.12
C LYS A 53 10.13 -22.48 5.24
N ARG A 54 10.28 -21.19 5.52
CA ARG A 54 11.28 -20.68 6.47
C ARG A 54 10.76 -20.68 7.90
N ASP A 55 9.50 -20.29 8.10
CA ASP A 55 8.94 -20.01 9.44
C ASP A 55 7.85 -21.00 9.85
N GLY A 56 7.40 -21.89 8.96
CA GLY A 56 6.24 -22.76 9.20
C GLY A 56 4.91 -22.00 9.31
N LEU A 57 4.90 -20.71 8.93
CA LEU A 57 3.74 -19.85 9.02
C LEU A 57 2.85 -20.03 7.78
N GLN A 58 1.68 -20.63 7.99
CA GLN A 58 0.64 -20.74 6.96
C GLN A 58 -0.12 -19.42 6.85
N VAL A 59 -0.14 -18.85 5.65
CA VAL A 59 -0.98 -17.70 5.29
C VAL A 59 -1.75 -18.07 4.03
N ASP A 60 -3.06 -17.92 4.07
CA ASP A 60 -3.93 -18.19 2.93
C ASP A 60 -3.69 -17.16 1.81
N ASN A 61 -3.82 -17.59 0.56
CA ASN A 61 -4.09 -16.67 -0.55
C ASN A 61 -5.59 -16.29 -0.59
N PRO A 62 -6.03 -15.29 -1.39
CA PRO A 62 -7.42 -14.84 -1.40
C PRO A 62 -8.42 -15.97 -1.66
N ARG A 63 -8.12 -16.84 -2.62
CA ARG A 63 -8.95 -18.00 -2.97
C ARG A 63 -9.10 -18.98 -1.80
N GLN A 64 -7.99 -19.32 -1.14
CA GLN A 64 -7.98 -20.21 0.02
C GLN A 64 -8.76 -19.61 1.19
N ALA A 65 -8.57 -18.30 1.46
CA ALA A 65 -9.29 -17.60 2.52
C ALA A 65 -10.80 -17.57 2.25
N LEU A 66 -11.22 -17.27 1.02
CA LEU A 66 -12.64 -17.29 0.63
C LEU A 66 -13.23 -18.70 0.74
N ALA A 67 -12.56 -19.73 0.22
CA ALA A 67 -13.00 -21.12 0.35
C ALA A 67 -13.13 -21.56 1.83
N ARG A 68 -12.19 -21.13 2.68
CA ARG A 68 -12.25 -21.37 4.11
C ARG A 68 -13.46 -20.69 4.75
N LEU A 69 -13.74 -19.43 4.38
CA LEU A 69 -14.91 -18.70 4.89
C LEU A 69 -16.23 -19.36 4.48
N VAL A 70 -16.33 -19.88 3.26
CA VAL A 70 -17.47 -20.69 2.81
C VAL A 70 -17.63 -21.94 3.69
N ASN A 71 -16.55 -22.71 3.87
CA ASN A 71 -16.57 -23.95 4.66
C ASN A 71 -16.91 -23.71 6.14
N GLU A 72 -16.51 -22.56 6.69
CA GLU A 72 -16.81 -22.16 8.07
C GLU A 72 -18.21 -21.53 8.22
N GLY A 73 -18.99 -21.43 7.13
CA GLY A 73 -20.38 -20.98 7.15
C GLY A 73 -20.58 -19.47 7.31
N TYR A 74 -19.61 -18.66 6.88
CA TYR A 74 -19.79 -17.21 6.82
C TYR A 74 -20.70 -16.83 5.64
N GLN A 75 -21.60 -15.87 5.87
CA GLN A 75 -22.58 -15.43 4.85
C GLN A 75 -22.43 -13.97 4.45
N ASP A 76 -21.84 -13.14 5.33
CA ASP A 76 -21.55 -11.74 5.07
C ASP A 76 -20.05 -11.50 5.27
N VAL A 77 -19.34 -11.28 4.18
CA VAL A 77 -17.89 -11.09 4.16
C VAL A 77 -17.57 -9.71 3.61
N ALA A 78 -16.87 -8.93 4.42
CA ALA A 78 -16.32 -7.65 4.00
C ALA A 78 -14.82 -7.79 3.81
N ILE A 79 -14.32 -7.36 2.65
CA ILE A 79 -12.92 -7.49 2.27
C ILE A 79 -12.30 -6.10 2.18
N GLN A 80 -11.11 -5.90 2.74
CA GLN A 80 -10.33 -4.69 2.49
C GLN A 80 -8.97 -5.05 1.90
N SER A 81 -8.68 -4.46 0.74
CA SER A 81 -7.36 -4.50 0.12
C SER A 81 -6.44 -3.47 0.77
N LEU A 82 -5.24 -3.86 1.21
CA LEU A 82 -4.21 -2.95 1.71
C LEU A 82 -3.20 -2.54 0.62
N HIS A 83 -3.56 -2.71 -0.66
CA HIS A 83 -2.73 -2.29 -1.79
C HIS A 83 -2.75 -0.76 -1.95
N VAL A 84 -1.66 -0.22 -2.51
CA VAL A 84 -1.55 1.22 -2.76
C VAL A 84 -2.29 1.62 -4.05
N ILE A 85 -2.15 0.83 -5.12
CA ILE A 85 -2.72 1.14 -6.43
C ILE A 85 -3.77 0.09 -6.85
N ASN A 86 -4.68 0.50 -7.72
CA ASN A 86 -5.63 -0.38 -8.40
C ASN A 86 -4.98 -1.05 -9.62
N GLY A 87 -4.04 -1.97 -9.36
CA GLY A 87 -3.32 -2.73 -10.39
C GLY A 87 -3.56 -4.23 -10.31
N ASP A 88 -2.71 -5.02 -10.98
CA ASP A 88 -2.85 -6.49 -11.14
C ASP A 88 -3.19 -7.22 -9.82
N GLU A 89 -2.54 -6.84 -8.71
CA GLU A 89 -2.77 -7.49 -7.42
C GLU A 89 -4.18 -7.26 -6.88
N TYR A 90 -4.77 -6.08 -7.12
CA TYR A 90 -6.15 -5.82 -6.73
C TYR A 90 -7.13 -6.49 -7.70
N GLU A 91 -6.85 -6.48 -9.01
CA GLU A 91 -7.69 -7.18 -9.98
C GLU A 91 -7.77 -8.68 -9.71
N LYS A 92 -6.66 -9.32 -9.29
CA LYS A 92 -6.66 -10.70 -8.80
C LYS A 92 -7.64 -10.92 -7.65
N ILE A 93 -7.69 -9.99 -6.69
CA ILE A 93 -8.66 -10.05 -5.58
C ILE A 93 -10.08 -9.95 -6.12
N VAL A 94 -10.37 -8.97 -6.98
CA VAL A 94 -11.71 -8.76 -7.55
C VAL A 94 -12.17 -10.00 -8.34
N ASN A 95 -11.28 -10.62 -9.11
CA ASN A 95 -11.59 -11.83 -9.88
C ASN A 95 -11.94 -13.02 -8.97
N GLU A 96 -11.18 -13.23 -7.88
CA GLU A 96 -11.53 -14.27 -6.90
C GLU A 96 -12.83 -13.92 -6.16
N VAL A 97 -13.05 -12.66 -5.78
CA VAL A 97 -14.31 -12.21 -5.17
C VAL A 97 -15.50 -12.50 -6.08
N HIS A 98 -15.39 -12.18 -7.37
CA HIS A 98 -16.43 -12.49 -8.35
C HIS A 98 -16.71 -14.00 -8.44
N THR A 99 -15.64 -14.81 -8.49
CA THR A 99 -15.74 -16.29 -8.54
C THR A 99 -16.47 -16.88 -7.33
N PHE A 100 -16.38 -16.22 -6.17
CA PHE A 100 -17.00 -16.72 -4.94
C PHE A 100 -18.33 -16.05 -4.57
N SER A 101 -18.80 -15.08 -5.37
CA SER A 101 -19.96 -14.25 -5.04
C SER A 101 -21.23 -15.06 -4.70
N GLU A 102 -21.53 -16.12 -5.46
CA GLU A 102 -22.72 -16.96 -5.25
C GLU A 102 -22.72 -17.77 -3.94
N TYR A 103 -21.56 -17.93 -3.28
CA TYR A 103 -21.46 -18.68 -2.03
C TYR A 103 -21.77 -17.83 -0.79
N PHE A 104 -21.87 -16.52 -0.93
CA PHE A 104 -22.12 -15.58 0.15
C PHE A 104 -23.44 -14.84 -0.08
N GLN A 105 -24.17 -14.54 0.99
CA GLN A 105 -25.34 -13.66 0.87
C GLN A 105 -24.91 -12.20 0.64
N ARG A 106 -23.73 -11.85 1.14
CA ARG A 106 -23.12 -10.54 0.98
C ARG A 106 -21.61 -10.68 0.89
N LEU A 107 -21.03 -10.15 -0.17
CA LEU A 107 -19.59 -10.16 -0.40
C LEU A 107 -19.16 -8.82 -1.00
N VAL A 108 -18.47 -8.01 -0.21
CA VAL A 108 -18.02 -6.67 -0.63
C VAL A 108 -16.52 -6.54 -0.56
N VAL A 109 -15.94 -5.72 -1.45
CA VAL A 109 -14.50 -5.44 -1.49
C VAL A 109 -14.25 -3.94 -1.50
N GLY A 110 -13.49 -3.47 -0.50
CA GLY A 110 -13.00 -2.10 -0.41
C GLY A 110 -11.79 -1.87 -1.30
N THR A 111 -11.73 -0.68 -1.88
CA THR A 111 -10.75 -0.30 -2.91
C THR A 111 -9.36 -0.04 -2.32
N PRO A 112 -8.29 -0.11 -3.15
CA PRO A 112 -6.92 0.26 -2.77
C PRO A 112 -6.79 1.74 -2.37
N LEU A 113 -5.61 2.12 -1.85
CA LEU A 113 -5.35 3.45 -1.31
C LEU A 113 -5.57 4.60 -2.32
N LEU A 114 -5.20 4.40 -3.58
CA LEU A 114 -5.37 5.37 -4.67
C LEU A 114 -6.41 4.87 -5.67
N ASN A 115 -7.68 5.21 -5.43
CA ASN A 115 -8.80 4.78 -6.27
C ASN A 115 -9.57 5.96 -6.88
N SER A 116 -9.91 6.97 -6.08
CA SER A 116 -10.63 8.18 -6.48
C SER A 116 -9.74 9.42 -6.38
N PHE A 117 -10.11 10.53 -7.04
CA PHE A 117 -9.38 11.79 -6.89
C PHE A 117 -9.34 12.29 -5.43
N ALA A 118 -10.41 12.08 -4.66
CA ALA A 118 -10.45 12.43 -3.25
C ALA A 118 -9.38 11.67 -2.44
N ASP A 119 -9.09 10.42 -2.81
CA ASP A 119 -8.07 9.61 -2.14
C ASP A 119 -6.67 10.18 -2.37
N TYR A 120 -6.37 10.72 -3.56
CA TYR A 120 -5.10 11.42 -3.79
C TYR A 120 -4.96 12.63 -2.87
N GLN A 121 -6.03 13.41 -2.70
CA GLN A 121 -6.01 14.58 -1.83
C GLN A 121 -5.82 14.18 -0.35
N GLN A 122 -6.52 13.14 0.10
CA GLN A 122 -6.36 12.60 1.46
C GLN A 122 -4.97 11.99 1.67
N LEU A 123 -4.43 11.32 0.66
CA LEU A 123 -3.08 10.77 0.73
C LEU A 123 -2.05 11.88 0.90
N LEU A 124 -2.17 13.03 0.21
CA LEU A 124 -1.24 14.14 0.42
C LEU A 124 -1.27 14.67 1.86
N ILE A 125 -2.44 14.75 2.48
CA ILE A 125 -2.59 15.12 3.90
C ILE A 125 -1.88 14.10 4.80
N ALA A 126 -2.12 12.81 4.55
CA ALA A 126 -1.52 11.73 5.32
C ALA A 126 0.01 11.68 5.15
N LEU A 127 0.52 11.80 3.93
CA LEU A 127 1.95 11.84 3.65
C LEU A 127 2.59 13.06 4.33
N LYS A 128 1.92 14.22 4.32
CA LYS A 128 2.43 15.42 5.00
C LYS A 128 2.64 15.21 6.50
N SER A 129 1.79 14.41 7.15
CA SER A 129 1.87 14.18 8.60
C SER A 129 3.07 13.33 9.02
N GLN A 130 3.66 12.55 8.12
CA GLN A 130 4.86 11.74 8.38
C GLN A 130 6.16 12.38 7.88
N MET A 131 6.06 13.47 7.11
CA MET A 131 7.24 14.18 6.60
C MET A 131 7.98 14.90 7.74
N PRO A 132 9.32 14.92 7.72
CA PRO A 132 10.09 15.76 8.63
C PRO A 132 9.88 17.24 8.29
N SER A 133 10.31 18.11 9.19
CA SER A 133 10.51 19.52 8.84
C SER A 133 11.59 19.62 7.76
N LEU A 134 11.33 20.42 6.73
CA LEU A 134 12.20 20.59 5.57
C LEU A 134 12.72 22.03 5.51
N ALA A 135 14.01 22.19 5.22
CA ALA A 135 14.50 23.48 4.75
C ALA A 135 14.07 23.74 3.29
N ALA A 136 14.24 24.98 2.82
CA ALA A 136 13.82 25.38 1.47
C ALA A 136 14.50 24.58 0.35
N ASP A 137 15.73 24.12 0.60
CA ASP A 137 16.57 23.30 -0.29
C ASP A 137 16.49 21.80 0.01
N GLU A 138 15.44 21.36 0.72
CA GLU A 138 15.20 19.95 1.05
C GLU A 138 13.86 19.45 0.49
N ARG A 139 13.82 18.19 0.08
CA ARG A 139 12.60 17.53 -0.41
C ARG A 139 12.43 16.15 0.20
N VAL A 140 11.20 15.66 0.23
CA VAL A 140 10.94 14.22 0.37
C VAL A 140 10.88 13.58 -1.01
N VAL A 141 11.39 12.36 -1.14
CA VAL A 141 11.19 11.52 -2.32
C VAL A 141 10.51 10.25 -1.86
N PHE A 142 9.28 10.05 -2.35
CA PHE A 142 8.47 8.87 -2.10
C PHE A 142 8.74 7.81 -3.17
N MET A 143 9.16 6.62 -2.74
CA MET A 143 9.49 5.51 -3.62
C MET A 143 8.37 4.46 -3.64
N GLY A 144 7.61 4.45 -4.73
CA GLY A 144 6.65 3.39 -5.03
C GLY A 144 7.32 2.12 -5.53
N HIS A 145 6.59 1.01 -5.50
CA HIS A 145 7.04 -0.24 -6.11
C HIS A 145 7.12 -0.10 -7.63
N GLY A 146 6.07 0.46 -8.23
CA GLY A 146 5.86 0.44 -9.67
C GLY A 146 4.99 -0.73 -10.12
N ALA A 147 4.58 -0.70 -11.38
CA ALA A 147 3.85 -1.78 -12.03
C ALA A 147 4.02 -1.72 -13.55
N THR A 148 3.96 -2.86 -14.22
CA THR A 148 3.79 -2.91 -15.68
C THR A 148 2.34 -2.59 -16.09
N HIS A 149 1.38 -2.86 -15.19
CA HIS A 149 -0.03 -2.51 -15.33
C HIS A 149 -0.25 -1.01 -15.50
N HIS A 150 -1.28 -0.60 -16.26
CA HIS A 150 -1.60 0.82 -16.51
C HIS A 150 -1.81 1.66 -15.24
N ALA A 151 -2.08 1.00 -14.12
CA ALA A 151 -2.15 1.59 -12.78
C ALA A 151 -0.85 2.26 -12.31
N PHE A 152 0.30 2.01 -12.96
CA PHE A 152 1.54 2.77 -12.69
C PHE A 152 1.33 4.28 -12.85
N SER A 153 0.39 4.70 -13.71
CA SER A 153 0.02 6.10 -13.90
C SER A 153 -0.41 6.80 -12.61
N ALA A 154 -0.83 6.06 -11.58
CA ALA A 154 -1.11 6.60 -10.26
C ALA A 154 0.10 7.31 -9.63
N TYR A 155 1.31 6.79 -9.81
CA TYR A 155 2.53 7.41 -9.28
C TYR A 155 2.80 8.75 -9.97
N ALA A 156 2.69 8.80 -11.30
CA ALA A 156 2.86 10.03 -12.07
C ALA A 156 1.75 11.06 -11.78
N CYS A 157 0.51 10.62 -11.60
CA CYS A 157 -0.61 11.47 -11.20
C CYS A 157 -0.36 12.10 -9.82
N LEU A 158 0.07 11.29 -8.84
CA LEU A 158 0.39 11.78 -7.51
C LEU A 158 1.57 12.77 -7.53
N ASP A 159 2.63 12.47 -8.29
CA ASP A 159 3.75 13.39 -8.49
C ASP A 159 3.33 14.73 -9.12
N HIS A 160 2.47 14.67 -10.14
CA HIS A 160 1.93 15.87 -10.79
C HIS A 160 1.09 16.70 -9.82
N LEU A 161 0.25 16.05 -9.00
CA LEU A 161 -0.55 16.71 -7.98
C LEU A 161 0.32 17.36 -6.90
N MET A 162 1.39 16.68 -6.45
CA MET A 162 2.36 17.28 -5.55
C MET A 162 2.97 18.55 -6.15
N SER A 163 3.37 18.50 -7.42
CA SER A 163 3.96 19.65 -8.11
C SER A 163 2.97 20.80 -8.25
N SER A 164 1.70 20.55 -8.60
CA SER A 164 0.69 21.61 -8.78
C SER A 164 0.33 22.32 -7.48
N HIS A 165 0.48 21.65 -6.34
CA HIS A 165 0.22 22.21 -5.01
C HIS A 165 1.48 22.75 -4.30
N ASN A 166 2.62 22.85 -4.98
CA ASN A 166 3.91 23.19 -4.37
C ASN A 166 4.24 22.32 -3.15
N PHE A 167 3.78 21.06 -3.17
CA PHE A 167 4.05 20.10 -2.12
C PHE A 167 5.55 19.76 -2.15
N PRO A 168 6.28 19.82 -1.03
CA PRO A 168 7.74 19.71 -1.03
C PRO A 168 8.19 18.24 -1.07
N ALA A 169 7.62 17.46 -1.99
CA ALA A 169 7.99 16.08 -2.26
C ALA A 169 7.86 15.73 -3.75
N LEU A 170 8.52 14.64 -4.14
CA LEU A 170 8.41 14.02 -5.47
C LEU A 170 8.03 12.55 -5.28
N VAL A 171 7.43 11.94 -6.32
CA VAL A 171 7.12 10.50 -6.35
C VAL A 171 7.82 9.86 -7.54
N GLY A 172 8.49 8.75 -7.30
CA GLY A 172 8.93 7.84 -8.35
C GLY A 172 8.59 6.39 -8.01
N ALA A 173 8.94 5.48 -8.90
CA ALA A 173 8.74 4.04 -8.71
C ALA A 173 9.98 3.25 -9.12
N VAL A 174 10.23 2.12 -8.46
CA VAL A 174 11.40 1.26 -8.74
C VAL A 174 11.25 0.55 -10.09
N GLU A 175 10.10 -0.07 -10.33
CA GLU A 175 9.85 -0.92 -11.50
C GLU A 175 9.04 -0.23 -12.60
N SER A 176 8.83 1.08 -12.52
CA SER A 176 8.05 1.84 -13.50
C SER A 176 8.31 3.35 -13.44
N TYR A 177 7.54 4.11 -14.20
CA TYR A 177 7.61 5.56 -14.25
C TYR A 177 6.87 6.26 -13.08
N PRO A 178 7.34 7.43 -12.59
CA PRO A 178 8.62 8.09 -12.91
C PRO A 178 9.84 7.37 -12.32
N GLU A 179 10.90 7.23 -13.11
CA GLU A 179 12.14 6.56 -12.69
C GLU A 179 13.06 7.53 -11.92
N ILE A 180 14.03 6.98 -11.19
CA ILE A 180 14.98 7.76 -10.37
C ILE A 180 15.73 8.83 -11.17
N ASP A 181 16.05 8.57 -12.43
CA ASP A 181 16.71 9.55 -13.31
C ASP A 181 15.84 10.80 -13.52
N ASN A 182 14.52 10.62 -13.69
CA ASN A 182 13.59 11.75 -13.80
C ASN A 182 13.56 12.56 -12.49
N ILE A 183 13.64 11.88 -11.34
CA ILE A 183 13.67 12.51 -10.02
C ILE A 183 14.97 13.32 -9.85
N ILE A 184 16.13 12.74 -10.16
CA ILE A 184 17.44 13.40 -10.09
C ILE A 184 17.47 14.68 -10.94
N ILE A 185 16.97 14.62 -12.19
CA ILE A 185 16.93 15.78 -13.08
C ILE A 185 16.12 16.93 -12.45
N ARG A 186 14.95 16.61 -11.88
CA ARG A 186 14.08 17.62 -11.26
C ARG A 186 14.67 18.19 -9.98
N LEU A 187 15.27 17.37 -9.12
CA LEU A 187 15.94 17.81 -7.90
C LEU A 187 17.10 18.76 -8.20
N ARG A 188 17.91 18.46 -9.22
CA ARG A 188 18.99 19.34 -9.68
C ARG A 188 18.48 20.69 -10.18
N ARG A 189 17.40 20.69 -10.97
CA ARG A 189 16.76 21.94 -11.44
C ARG A 189 16.22 22.79 -10.28
N GLN A 190 15.78 22.15 -9.21
CA GLN A 190 15.31 22.81 -7.99
C GLN A 190 16.44 23.20 -7.01
N ALA A 191 17.71 22.94 -7.37
CA ALA A 191 18.88 23.15 -6.51
C ALA A 191 18.74 22.50 -5.12
N VAL A 192 18.15 21.31 -5.06
CA VAL A 192 17.95 20.57 -3.80
C VAL A 192 19.27 20.04 -3.28
N ARG A 193 19.58 20.33 -2.01
CA ARG A 193 20.79 19.88 -1.33
C ARG A 193 20.61 18.53 -0.63
N LYS A 194 19.43 18.27 -0.09
CA LYS A 194 19.14 17.05 0.68
C LYS A 194 17.76 16.48 0.37
N VAL A 195 17.69 15.16 0.29
CA VAL A 195 16.47 14.39 0.11
C VAL A 195 16.22 13.48 1.31
N HIS A 196 14.97 13.41 1.74
CA HIS A 196 14.48 12.41 2.68
C HIS A 196 13.76 11.31 1.89
N LEU A 197 14.31 10.10 1.89
CA LEU A 197 13.77 8.95 1.16
C LEU A 197 12.73 8.23 2.02
N MET A 198 11.52 8.06 1.49
CA MET A 198 10.41 7.41 2.17
C MET A 198 9.71 6.38 1.27
N PRO A 199 9.35 5.18 1.76
CA PRO A 199 8.57 4.23 0.98
C PRO A 199 7.15 4.75 0.72
N LEU A 200 6.68 4.62 -0.52
CA LEU A 200 5.28 4.70 -0.90
C LEU A 200 4.70 3.28 -1.06
N MET A 201 4.96 2.46 -0.06
CA MET A 201 4.56 1.06 0.02
C MET A 201 3.98 0.80 1.41
N LEU A 202 3.00 -0.10 1.50
CA LEU A 202 2.35 -0.42 2.78
C LEU A 202 3.38 -0.80 3.85
N VAL A 203 4.40 -1.56 3.48
CA VAL A 203 5.45 -2.05 4.36
C VAL A 203 6.82 -1.57 3.88
N ALA A 204 7.73 -1.28 4.80
CA ALA A 204 9.15 -1.12 4.48
C ALA A 204 9.80 -2.52 4.38
N GLY A 205 9.66 -3.15 3.20
CA GLY A 205 10.17 -4.47 2.88
C GLY A 205 11.48 -4.45 2.09
N ASP A 206 11.67 -5.45 1.22
CA ASP A 206 12.89 -5.67 0.45
C ASP A 206 13.29 -4.44 -0.38
N HIS A 207 12.39 -3.93 -1.23
CA HIS A 207 12.64 -2.72 -2.03
C HIS A 207 13.03 -1.51 -1.17
N ALA A 208 12.34 -1.29 -0.03
CA ALA A 208 12.66 -0.16 0.84
C ALA A 208 14.05 -0.28 1.49
N ILE A 209 14.51 -1.50 1.77
CA ILE A 209 15.80 -1.76 2.41
C ILE A 209 16.92 -1.74 1.38
N ASN A 210 16.75 -2.47 0.28
CA ASN A 210 17.80 -2.70 -0.72
C ASN A 210 17.79 -1.58 -1.76
N ASP A 211 16.72 -1.43 -2.52
CA ASP A 211 16.67 -0.51 -3.66
C ASP A 211 16.60 0.96 -3.24
N MET A 212 16.00 1.27 -2.09
CA MET A 212 15.90 2.66 -1.64
C MET A 212 17.14 3.10 -0.85
N ALA A 213 17.61 2.28 0.09
CA ALA A 213 18.38 2.76 1.24
C ALA A 213 19.72 2.06 1.49
N SER A 214 20.04 1.00 0.74
CA SER A 214 21.30 0.29 0.90
C SER A 214 22.50 1.12 0.44
N ASP A 215 23.69 0.57 0.61
CA ASP A 215 24.93 1.14 0.08
C ASP A 215 25.28 0.57 -1.31
N GLU A 216 24.41 -0.26 -1.90
CA GLU A 216 24.62 -0.80 -3.25
C GLU A 216 24.55 0.33 -4.30
N PRO A 217 25.35 0.27 -5.39
CA PRO A 217 25.44 1.37 -6.36
C PRO A 217 24.14 1.71 -7.07
N ASP A 218 23.26 0.72 -7.24
CA ASP A 218 21.96 0.84 -7.89
C ASP A 218 20.85 1.29 -6.92
N SER A 219 21.12 1.42 -5.63
CA SER A 219 20.14 1.99 -4.71
C SER A 219 19.89 3.48 -4.98
N TRP A 220 18.66 3.94 -4.74
CA TRP A 220 18.28 5.35 -4.90
C TRP A 220 19.13 6.27 -4.03
N ARG A 221 19.48 5.82 -2.82
CA ARG A 221 20.42 6.52 -1.94
C ARG A 221 21.77 6.72 -2.63
N SER A 222 22.41 5.65 -3.09
CA SER A 222 23.72 5.74 -3.74
C SER A 222 23.67 6.60 -5.00
N GLN A 223 22.63 6.46 -5.82
CA GLN A 223 22.46 7.25 -7.04
C GLN A 223 22.31 8.76 -6.76
N LEU A 224 21.54 9.13 -5.72
CA LEU A 224 21.38 10.53 -5.29
C LEU A 224 22.67 11.11 -4.69
N GLU A 225 23.38 10.33 -3.88
CA GLU A 225 24.64 10.76 -3.27
C GLU A 225 25.74 10.93 -4.32
N ALA A 226 25.80 10.06 -5.34
CA ALA A 226 26.73 10.16 -6.46
C ALA A 226 26.59 11.47 -7.25
N VAL A 227 25.40 12.07 -7.26
CA VAL A 227 25.13 13.36 -7.89
C VAL A 227 25.24 14.57 -6.96
N GLY A 228 25.72 14.36 -5.72
CA GLY A 228 25.96 15.41 -4.73
C GLY A 228 24.76 15.79 -3.88
N ILE A 229 23.66 15.03 -3.94
CA ILE A 229 22.46 15.26 -3.13
C ILE A 229 22.56 14.38 -1.87
N LYS A 230 22.59 15.00 -0.69
CA LYS A 230 22.63 14.26 0.58
C LYS A 230 21.32 13.49 0.77
N THR A 231 21.38 12.31 1.36
CA THR A 231 20.16 11.52 1.62
C THR A 231 19.96 11.24 3.11
N GLN A 232 18.70 11.01 3.48
CA GLN A 232 18.31 10.42 4.76
C GLN A 232 17.13 9.48 4.54
N SER A 233 17.35 8.19 4.73
CA SER A 233 16.32 7.16 4.53
C SER A 233 15.47 6.97 5.78
N TRP A 234 14.16 6.85 5.57
CA TRP A 234 13.17 6.56 6.62
C TRP A 234 12.52 5.23 6.32
N LEU A 235 12.97 4.17 6.96
CA LEU A 235 12.46 2.80 6.76
C LEU A 235 11.15 2.58 7.53
N GLN A 236 10.14 3.35 7.17
CA GLN A 236 8.79 3.32 7.74
C GLN A 236 7.78 3.05 6.62
N GLY A 237 6.97 2.01 6.77
CA GLY A 237 5.90 1.72 5.80
C GLY A 237 4.71 2.67 5.97
N LEU A 238 3.87 2.77 4.93
CA LEU A 238 2.66 3.59 5.00
C LEU A 238 1.66 3.09 6.07
N GLY A 239 1.65 1.80 6.38
CA GLY A 239 0.77 1.22 7.40
C GLY A 239 1.07 1.72 8.82
N GLU A 240 2.27 2.24 9.08
CA GLU A 240 2.63 2.86 10.36
C GLU A 240 1.92 4.21 10.57
N ASN A 241 1.47 4.87 9.50
CA ASN A 241 0.78 6.16 9.57
C ASN A 241 -0.73 5.99 9.87
N PRO A 242 -1.23 6.50 11.02
CA PRO A 242 -2.64 6.37 11.39
C PRO A 242 -3.62 6.99 10.39
N LEU A 243 -3.24 8.06 9.69
CA LEU A 243 -4.10 8.69 8.69
C LEU A 243 -4.29 7.78 7.46
N ILE A 244 -3.24 7.06 7.06
CA ILE A 244 -3.33 6.07 5.97
C ILE A 244 -4.18 4.87 6.40
N ARG A 245 -3.99 4.38 7.63
CA ARG A 245 -4.86 3.33 8.17
C ARG A 245 -6.33 3.75 8.20
N GLN A 246 -6.60 5.02 8.51
CA GLN A 246 -7.94 5.56 8.49
C GLN A 246 -8.55 5.59 7.08
N MET A 247 -7.75 5.86 6.03
CA MET A 247 -8.22 5.75 4.65
C MET A 247 -8.69 4.33 4.32
N PHE A 248 -7.95 3.29 4.72
CA PHE A 248 -8.40 1.91 4.53
C PHE A 248 -9.69 1.58 5.30
N VAL A 249 -9.88 2.14 6.49
CA VAL A 249 -11.15 2.01 7.23
C VAL A 249 -12.30 2.67 6.46
N GLN A 250 -12.06 3.83 5.86
CA GLN A 250 -13.06 4.53 5.06
C GLN A 250 -13.41 3.77 3.79
N HIS A 251 -12.43 3.22 3.07
CA HIS A 251 -12.68 2.44 1.85
C HIS A 251 -13.55 1.20 2.13
N LEU A 252 -13.33 0.55 3.28
CA LEU A 252 -14.19 -0.56 3.70
C LEU A 252 -15.61 -0.09 4.05
N ALA A 253 -15.73 1.10 4.66
CA ALA A 253 -17.03 1.70 4.97
C ALA A 253 -17.81 2.01 3.69
N ASP A 254 -17.14 2.59 2.70
CA ASP A 254 -17.74 2.95 1.41
C ASP A 254 -18.24 1.69 0.67
N ALA A 255 -17.44 0.61 0.65
CA ALA A 255 -17.86 -0.67 0.08
C ALA A 255 -19.07 -1.29 0.80
N LEU A 256 -19.12 -1.18 2.13
CA LEU A 256 -20.26 -1.63 2.93
C LEU A 256 -21.51 -0.76 2.75
N GLN A 257 -21.39 0.48 2.31
CA GLN A 257 -22.53 1.37 2.05
C GLN A 257 -23.05 1.23 0.61
N ALA A 258 -22.17 1.14 -0.38
CA ALA A 258 -22.55 1.02 -1.79
C ALA A 258 -23.46 -0.21 -2.04
N ASP A 259 -23.11 -1.34 -1.45
CA ASP A 259 -23.88 -2.58 -1.55
C ASP A 259 -25.27 -2.49 -0.87
N GLN A 260 -25.46 -1.61 0.12
CA GLN A 260 -26.79 -1.37 0.68
C GLN A 260 -27.71 -0.58 -0.27
N GLN A 261 -27.15 0.16 -1.23
CA GLN A 261 -27.92 0.97 -2.18
C GLN A 261 -28.34 0.17 -3.42
N GLU A 262 -27.68 -0.94 -3.74
CA GLU A 262 -28.08 -1.83 -4.86
C GLU A 262 -29.28 -2.74 -4.51
N VAL A 263 -29.64 -2.84 -3.22
CA VAL A 263 -30.72 -3.72 -2.72
C VAL A 263 -32.04 -2.95 -2.47
N VAL A 264 -32.09 -1.64 -2.76
CA VAL A 264 -33.29 -0.78 -2.58
C VAL A 264 -33.98 -0.46 -3.90
#